data_AF-A0A4P7BIH3-F1
#
_entry.id   AF-A0A4P7BIH3-F1
#
_cell.length_a   1.000
_cell.length_b   1.000
_cell.length_c   1.000
_cell.angle_alpha   90.00
_cell.angle_beta   90.00
_cell.angle_gamma   90.00
#
_symmetry.space_group_name_H-M   'P 1'
#
loop_
_entity.id
_entity.type
_entity.pdbx_description
1 polymer ?
#
loop_
_entity_poly.entity_id
_entity_poly.type
_entity_poly.pdbx_seq_one_letter_code
_entity_poly.pdbx_strand_id
1 'polypeptide(L)'
;MTSTEVLSMYENIAGLTGKMAVAAQMGDWNGLDRLENQCAAAAVPAIGGVPKLEGSARQRKIDLLRQILANDRAVRDVTEPWMGQLNG
;
A
#
# COMPACT_ATOMS: atom_id res chain seq x y z
N MET A 1 -11.63 4.82 -15.36
CA MET A 1 -11.84 3.82 -14.30
C MET A 1 -13.29 3.89 -13.82
N THR A 2 -13.92 2.76 -13.55
CA THR A 2 -15.20 2.64 -12.84
C THR A 2 -14.96 2.57 -11.33
N SER A 3 -16.01 2.71 -10.51
CA SER A 3 -15.90 2.54 -9.06
C SER A 3 -15.32 1.18 -8.67
N THR A 4 -15.70 0.12 -9.38
CA THR A 4 -15.20 -1.23 -9.16
C THR A 4 -13.72 -1.33 -9.49
N GLU A 5 -13.29 -0.81 -10.64
CA GLU A 5 -11.87 -0.80 -11.04
C GLU A 5 -11.00 -0.03 -10.04
N VAL A 6 -11.50 1.08 -9.50
CA VAL A 6 -10.80 1.84 -8.45
C VAL A 6 -10.64 1.00 -7.19
N LEU A 7 -11.71 0.36 -6.72
CA LEU A 7 -11.64 -0.47 -5.52
C LEU A 7 -10.73 -1.69 -5.71
N SER A 8 -10.83 -2.39 -6.85
CA SER A 8 -9.96 -3.52 -7.15
C SER A 8 -8.48 -3.12 -7.23
N MET A 9 -8.17 -1.94 -7.76
CA MET A 9 -6.81 -1.39 -7.74
C MET A 9 -6.30 -1.20 -6.30
N TYR A 10 -7.08 -0.55 -5.44
CA TYR A 10 -6.69 -0.35 -4.03
C TYR A 10 -6.62 -1.67 -3.24
N GLU A 11 -7.47 -2.64 -3.54
CA GLU A 11 -7.41 -3.99 -2.95
C GLU A 11 -6.12 -4.72 -3.35
N ASN A 12 -5.72 -4.62 -4.61
CA ASN A 12 -4.46 -5.16 -5.07
C ASN A 12 -3.26 -4.49 -4.38
N ILE A 13 -3.25 -3.16 -4.28
CA ILE A 13 -2.18 -2.42 -3.58
C ILE A 13 -2.14 -2.80 -2.09
N ALA A 14 -3.29 -2.93 -1.43
CA ALA A 14 -3.36 -3.37 -0.03
C ALA A 14 -2.79 -4.79 0.14
N GLY A 15 -3.07 -5.70 -0.79
CA GLY A 15 -2.50 -7.04 -0.80
C GLY A 15 -0.99 -7.07 -1.05
N LEU A 16 -0.48 -6.25 -1.97
CA LEU A 16 0.94 -6.14 -2.28
C LEU A 16 1.72 -5.56 -1.11
N THR A 17 1.26 -4.46 -0.52
CA THR A 17 1.89 -3.85 0.67
C THR A 17 1.86 -4.79 1.89
N GLY A 18 0.82 -5.61 2.04
CA GLY A 18 0.79 -6.66 3.06
C GLY A 18 1.88 -7.71 2.87
N LYS A 19 2.12 -8.13 1.62
CA LYS A 19 3.24 -9.03 1.29
C LYS A 19 4.60 -8.37 1.49
N MET A 20 4.73 -7.08 1.18
CA MET A 20 5.94 -6.30 1.44
C MET A 20 6.26 -6.29 2.94
N ALA A 21 5.27 -6.04 3.80
CA ALA A 21 5.46 -6.06 5.25
C ALA A 21 5.95 -7.43 5.75
N VAL A 22 5.39 -8.53 5.24
CA VAL A 22 5.85 -9.89 5.57
C VAL A 22 7.28 -10.13 5.08
N ALA A 23 7.59 -9.78 3.83
CA ALA A 23 8.93 -9.96 3.26
C ALA A 23 9.99 -9.18 4.06
N ALA A 24 9.69 -7.92 4.42
CA ALA A 24 10.57 -7.10 5.27
C ALA A 24 10.81 -7.76 6.64
N GLN A 25 9.75 -8.23 7.32
CA GLN A 25 9.86 -8.91 8.61
C GLN A 25 10.67 -10.22 8.54
N MET A 26 10.61 -10.92 7.41
CA MET A 26 11.38 -12.14 7.17
C MET A 26 12.81 -11.88 6.68
N GLY A 27 13.19 -10.63 6.40
CA GLY A 27 14.47 -10.27 5.79
C GLY A 27 14.61 -10.72 4.33
N ASP A 28 13.51 -10.99 3.63
CA ASP A 28 13.48 -11.31 2.20
C ASP A 28 13.59 -10.02 1.36
N TRP A 29 14.78 -9.45 1.29
CA TRP A 29 15.01 -8.17 0.62
C TRP A 29 14.82 -8.23 -0.89
N ASN A 30 15.15 -9.35 -1.52
CA ASN A 30 14.89 -9.55 -2.95
C ASN A 30 13.39 -9.66 -3.24
N GLY A 31 12.65 -10.37 -2.38
CA GLY A 31 11.20 -10.42 -2.44
C GLY A 31 10.57 -9.05 -2.24
N LEU A 32 11.07 -8.29 -1.26
CA LEU A 32 10.62 -6.92 -0.99
C LEU A 32 10.82 -6.00 -2.22
N ASP A 33 12.01 -5.95 -2.80
CA ASP A 33 12.30 -5.14 -4.00
C ASP A 33 11.39 -5.50 -5.20
N ARG A 34 11.17 -6.80 -5.41
CA ARG A 34 10.26 -7.26 -6.47
C ARG A 34 8.80 -6.85 -6.19
N LEU A 35 8.37 -6.87 -4.93
CA LEU A 35 7.02 -6.48 -4.53
C LEU A 35 6.83 -4.95 -4.60
N GLU A 36 7.85 -4.16 -4.28
CA GLU A 36 7.84 -2.70 -4.44
C GLU A 36 7.60 -2.30 -5.89
N ASN A 37 8.31 -2.93 -6.84
CA ASN A 37 8.11 -2.69 -8.26
C ASN A 37 6.68 -3.04 -8.72
N GLN A 38 6.09 -4.13 -8.22
CA GLN A 38 4.70 -4.49 -8.50
C GLN A 38 3.70 -3.49 -7.90
N CYS A 39 3.94 -3.04 -6.68
CA CYS A 39 3.12 -2.05 -6.00
C CYS A 39 3.13 -0.71 -6.75
N ALA A 40 4.32 -0.25 -7.15
CA ALA A 40 4.50 0.96 -7.94
C ALA A 40 3.74 0.87 -9.28
N ALA A 41 3.87 -0.25 -9.99
CA ALA A 41 3.12 -0.47 -11.23
C ALA A 41 1.60 -0.49 -11.01
N ALA A 42 1.12 -1.11 -9.92
CA ALA A 42 -0.30 -1.14 -9.57
C ALA A 42 -0.86 0.24 -9.20
N ALA A 43 -0.03 1.18 -8.74
CA ALA A 43 -0.43 2.53 -8.37
C ALA A 43 -0.49 3.51 -9.57
N VAL A 44 0.15 3.19 -10.70
CA VAL A 44 0.19 4.06 -11.90
C VAL A 44 -1.21 4.58 -12.33
N PRO A 45 -2.29 3.77 -12.37
CA PRO A 45 -3.60 4.26 -12.79
C PRO A 45 -4.16 5.37 -11.88
N ALA A 46 -3.69 5.48 -10.63
CA ALA A 46 -4.13 6.50 -9.68
C ALA A 46 -3.47 7.88 -9.92
N ILE A 47 -2.37 7.98 -10.67
CA ILE A 47 -1.61 9.22 -10.89
C ILE A 47 -2.46 10.29 -11.60
N GLY A 48 -3.31 9.87 -12.54
CA GLY A 48 -4.25 10.75 -13.24
C GLY A 48 -5.47 11.16 -12.40
N GLY A 49 -5.51 10.77 -11.13
CA GLY A 49 -6.69 10.85 -10.28
C GLY A 49 -7.64 9.68 -10.51
N VAL A 50 -8.50 9.44 -9.51
CA VAL A 50 -9.56 8.44 -9.60
C VAL A 50 -10.92 9.12 -9.55
N PRO A 51 -11.95 8.58 -10.23
CA PRO A 51 -13.31 9.09 -10.11
C PRO A 51 -13.75 9.22 -8.65
N LYS A 52 -14.63 10.19 -8.39
CA LYS A 52 -15.24 10.36 -7.08
C LYS A 52 -16.08 9.12 -6.75
N LEU A 53 -15.78 8.50 -5.62
CA LEU A 53 -16.59 7.43 -5.05
C LEU A 53 -17.52 8.03 -3.99
N GLU A 54 -18.69 7.44 -3.84
CA GLU A 54 -19.70 7.84 -2.86
C GLU A 54 -20.14 6.65 -2.01
N GLY A 55 -20.80 6.95 -0.88
CA GLY A 55 -21.39 5.94 0.00
C GLY A 55 -20.42 4.84 0.43
N SER A 56 -20.85 3.57 0.29
CA SER A 56 -20.07 2.40 0.69
C SER A 56 -18.76 2.26 -0.07
N ALA A 57 -18.72 2.62 -1.36
CA ALA A 57 -17.51 2.56 -2.16
C ALA A 57 -16.46 3.57 -1.66
N ARG A 58 -16.89 4.77 -1.26
CA ARG A 58 -15.99 5.75 -0.64
C ARG A 58 -15.43 5.23 0.68
N GLN A 59 -16.28 4.64 1.52
CA GLN A 59 -15.85 4.09 2.81
C GLN A 59 -14.85 2.96 2.61
N ARG A 60 -15.12 2.02 1.69
CA ARG A 60 -14.21 0.92 1.37
C ARG A 60 -12.85 1.40 0.91
N LYS A 61 -12.79 2.43 0.04
CA LYS A 61 -11.52 3.04 -0.37
C LYS A 61 -10.74 3.62 0.82
N ILE A 62 -11.41 4.28 1.76
CA ILE A 62 -10.77 4.83 2.97
C ILE A 62 -10.17 3.70 3.82
N ASP A 63 -10.90 2.60 4.00
CA ASP A 63 -10.41 1.47 4.80
C ASP A 63 -9.18 0.81 4.15
N LEU A 64 -9.18 0.68 2.81
CA LEU A 64 -8.04 0.18 2.05
C LEU A 64 -6.81 1.10 2.16
N LEU A 65 -7.01 2.42 2.07
CA LEU A 65 -5.92 3.39 2.25
C LEU A 65 -5.31 3.30 3.66
N ARG A 66 -6.14 3.13 4.69
CA ARG A 66 -5.64 2.93 6.07
C ARG A 66 -4.83 1.65 6.19
N GLN A 67 -5.28 0.56 5.56
CA GLN A 67 -4.54 -0.71 5.54
C GLN A 67 -3.18 -0.56 4.83
N ILE A 68 -3.16 0.10 3.67
CA ILE A 68 -1.93 0.39 2.92
C ILE A 68 -0.93 1.17 3.80
N LEU A 69 -1.38 2.26 4.42
CA LEU A 69 -0.53 3.07 5.29
C LEU A 69 -0.01 2.30 6.51
N ALA A 70 -0.83 1.41 7.09
CA ALA A 70 -0.40 0.55 8.19
C ALA A 70 0.67 -0.47 7.73
N ASN A 71 0.49 -1.06 6.55
CA ASN A 71 1.47 -1.98 5.96
C ASN A 71 2.80 -1.26 5.66
N ASP A 72 2.74 -0.08 5.04
CA ASP A 72 3.93 0.72 4.73
C ASP A 72 4.67 1.13 6.01
N ARG A 73 3.95 1.42 7.10
CA ARG A 73 4.58 1.65 8.41
C ARG A 73 5.31 0.41 8.90
N ALA A 74 4.70 -0.77 8.81
CA ALA A 74 5.35 -2.02 9.21
C ALA A 74 6.61 -2.34 8.38
N VAL A 75 6.66 -1.94 7.10
CA VAL A 75 7.89 -2.03 6.29
C VAL A 75 8.96 -1.07 6.84
N ARG A 76 8.61 0.22 7.06
CA ARG A 76 9.54 1.24 7.56
C ARG A 76 10.10 0.91 8.95
N ASP A 77 9.30 0.32 9.82
CA ASP A 77 9.75 -0.10 11.16
C ASP A 77 10.96 -1.09 11.08
N VAL A 78 11.10 -1.82 9.97
CA VAL A 78 12.23 -2.73 9.73
C VAL A 78 13.33 -2.08 8.88
N THR A 79 12.97 -1.38 7.79
CA THR A 79 13.94 -0.86 6.81
C THR A 79 14.55 0.47 7.20
N GLU A 80 13.87 1.25 8.04
CA GLU A 80 14.25 2.61 8.43
C GLU A 80 14.21 2.79 9.96
N PRO A 81 14.92 1.97 10.76
CA PRO A 81 14.80 1.97 12.22
C PRO A 81 15.21 3.30 12.89
N TRP A 82 15.99 4.13 12.19
CA TRP A 82 16.39 5.47 12.63
C TRP A 82 15.24 6.49 12.58
N MET A 83 14.19 6.27 11.77
CA MET A 83 13.01 7.15 11.70
C MET A 83 12.16 7.10 12.97
N GLY A 84 12.21 6.00 13.73
CA GLY A 84 11.55 5.89 15.03
C GLY A 84 12.22 6.69 16.16
N GLN A 85 13.46 7.14 15.95
CA GLN A 85 14.28 7.85 16.94
C GLN A 85 14.18 9.38 16.82
N LEU A 86 13.52 9.91 15.78
CA LEU A 86 13.40 11.35 15.52
C LEU A 86 12.28 12.05 16.31
N ASN A 87 11.58 11.32 17.19
CA ASN A 87 10.60 11.88 18.14
C ASN A 87 11.24 12.20 19.52
N GLY A 88 12.56 12.45 19.55
CA GLY A 88 13.32 12.83 20.75
C GLY A 88 13.51 14.34 20.90
#